data_AF-A0A9W9BKP9-F1
#
_entry.id   AF-A0A9W9BKP9-F1
#
_cell.length_a   1.000
_cell.length_b   1.000
_cell.length_c   1.000
_cell.angle_alpha   90.00
_cell.angle_beta   90.00
_cell.angle_gamma   90.00
#
_symmetry.space_group_name_H-M   'P 1'
#
loop_
_entity.id
_entity.type
_entity.pdbx_description
1 polymer ?
#
loop_
_entity_poly.entity_id
_entity_poly.type
_entity_poly.pdbx_seq_one_letter_code
_entity_poly.pdbx_strand_id
1 'polypeptide(L)'
;MVLADVLKRWQQINGKEAFLCTGTDEHGMKIQQAAAKEGMPPKEFCDNNASKFRDLAEVANISHDFFIRTTDEDHKLVVEQFWLLLKTRAPEGLGLYKGQHEGWYCVSDECFYPEDLVQPSVVPQTGRKIMASIETGNEVEWVTEDTWFFPLSKYKEKLLKFYDENPDWIQPAHRMNEVRNWVEHHLEDLSITRPASRLSWGIKDPEDPSNTIYVWVDALINYITKAGFGSKWHVDSADKGIWPADVQVVGKDIIRFHAIYWPALLMAVGLPLPKKIVCHNHWTMSNRKMSKSLGNVVNPFFAVQRWNLDPLRYFLMRNGSFKGDMSYANDFIIVAYEKELQANIGNLFNRISRNKTGRWSTLEATEFAREGKFSEIAGLAAQGPGLLSLESTLETAPEKIRNEMDNINLSGALREIFELLRETNRYISDTAPWQMVKDTSPDARVRLNWVIYQSAEALRIAGILLQPVMPTKAGELLDGLGVKPERRTVEFAAKGADLEYGVAPLQPQRLSDSGKKMDPKPNAWTSLFPPVSGVELPDYEAVTGQSAPTGAGKTKNRLSRVAASLAEEARQTPGN
;
A
#
# COMPACT_ATOMS: atom_id res chain seq x y z
N MET A 1 -5.65 1.04 -1.59
CA MET A 1 -5.89 -0.31 -1.04
C MET A 1 -4.61 -0.99 -0.57
N VAL A 2 -3.66 -1.35 -1.46
CA VAL A 2 -2.42 -2.07 -1.06
C VAL A 2 -1.65 -1.37 0.07
N LEU A 3 -1.44 -0.05 -0.02
CA LEU A 3 -0.75 0.71 1.04
C LEU A 3 -1.42 0.56 2.41
N ALA A 4 -2.75 0.69 2.48
CA ALA A 4 -3.50 0.54 3.73
C ALA A 4 -3.45 -0.90 4.28
N ASP A 5 -3.50 -1.90 3.38
CA ASP A 5 -3.34 -3.32 3.73
C ASP A 5 -1.95 -3.63 4.30
N VAL A 6 -0.88 -3.07 3.72
CA VAL A 6 0.48 -3.20 4.25
C VAL A 6 0.58 -2.61 5.66
N LEU A 7 -0.03 -1.44 5.90
CA LEU A 7 -0.05 -0.83 7.23
C LEU A 7 -0.84 -1.67 8.25
N LYS A 8 -2.01 -2.21 7.87
CA LYS A 8 -2.76 -3.13 8.73
C LYS A 8 -1.92 -4.36 9.07
N ARG A 9 -1.37 -5.03 8.06
CA ARG A 9 -0.57 -6.25 8.24
C ARG A 9 0.67 -6.00 9.10
N TRP A 10 1.28 -4.82 8.99
CA TRP A 10 2.37 -4.39 9.88
C TRP A 10 1.93 -4.34 11.35
N GLN A 11 0.77 -3.76 11.65
CA GLN A 11 0.24 -3.76 13.02
C GLN A 11 -0.11 -5.18 13.51
N GLN A 12 -0.64 -6.04 12.64
CA GLN A 12 -0.97 -7.43 12.98
C GLN A 12 0.26 -8.25 13.35
N ILE A 13 1.35 -8.16 12.57
CA ILE A 13 2.60 -8.87 12.92
C ILE A 13 3.32 -8.25 14.11
N ASN A 14 2.93 -7.03 14.54
CA ASN A 14 3.31 -6.41 15.81
C ASN A 14 2.39 -6.82 16.98
N GLY A 15 1.53 -7.81 16.80
CA GLY A 15 0.66 -8.33 17.85
C GLY A 15 -0.54 -7.45 18.19
N LYS A 16 -0.87 -6.46 17.34
CA LYS A 16 -2.05 -5.62 17.53
C LYS A 16 -3.24 -6.14 16.73
N GLU A 17 -4.42 -6.04 17.33
CA GLU A 17 -5.66 -6.10 16.56
C GLU A 17 -5.76 -4.85 15.68
N ALA A 18 -6.03 -5.03 14.39
CA ALA A 18 -6.05 -3.94 13.42
C ALA A 18 -7.17 -4.16 12.42
N PHE A 19 -7.90 -3.10 12.13
CA PHE A 19 -9.04 -3.11 11.20
C PHE A 19 -8.74 -2.24 9.99
N LEU A 20 -9.21 -2.67 8.82
CA LEU A 20 -9.12 -1.96 7.55
C LEU A 20 -10.50 -1.86 6.92
N CYS A 21 -10.96 -0.63 6.78
CA CYS A 21 -12.14 -0.28 6.00
C CYS A 21 -11.70 0.14 4.58
N THR A 22 -12.37 -0.41 3.58
CA THR A 22 -12.30 0.04 2.18
C THR A 22 -13.71 0.01 1.59
N GLY A 23 -13.92 0.48 0.36
CA GLY A 23 -15.27 0.58 -0.15
C GLY A 23 -15.44 1.39 -1.42
N THR A 24 -16.69 1.70 -1.72
CA THR A 24 -17.12 2.47 -2.90
C THR A 24 -17.99 3.66 -2.53
N ASP A 25 -17.62 4.82 -3.06
CA ASP A 25 -18.46 6.02 -3.11
C ASP A 25 -19.34 5.94 -4.37
N GLU A 26 -20.65 5.97 -4.17
CA GLU A 26 -21.65 5.51 -5.13
C GLU A 26 -22.73 6.56 -5.42
N HIS A 27 -22.69 7.73 -4.80
CA HIS A 27 -23.66 8.79 -5.03
C HIS A 27 -23.09 9.94 -5.89
N GLY A 28 -23.94 10.89 -6.24
CA GLY A 28 -23.53 12.11 -6.92
C GLY A 28 -23.70 12.09 -8.44
N MET A 29 -23.54 13.29 -9.03
CA MET A 29 -23.88 13.54 -10.43
C MET A 29 -23.08 12.66 -11.41
N LYS A 30 -21.79 12.46 -11.13
CA LYS A 30 -20.91 11.67 -11.99
C LYS A 30 -21.40 10.23 -12.15
N ILE A 31 -21.95 9.64 -11.08
CA ILE A 31 -22.51 8.29 -11.12
C ILE A 31 -23.84 8.28 -11.86
N GLN A 32 -24.71 9.25 -11.59
CA GLN A 32 -25.99 9.41 -12.29
C GLN A 32 -25.78 9.50 -13.81
N GLN A 33 -24.87 10.36 -14.26
CA GLN A 33 -24.53 10.53 -15.67
C GLN A 33 -23.89 9.28 -16.28
N ALA A 34 -22.97 8.64 -15.57
CA ALA A 34 -22.32 7.42 -16.06
C ALA A 34 -23.32 6.28 -16.25
N ALA A 35 -24.24 6.10 -15.31
CA ALA A 35 -25.30 5.09 -15.40
C ALA A 35 -26.27 5.39 -16.56
N ALA A 36 -26.68 6.66 -16.72
CA ALA A 36 -27.53 7.09 -17.83
C ALA A 36 -26.88 6.85 -19.20
N LYS A 37 -25.57 7.11 -19.33
CA LYS A 37 -24.81 6.88 -20.56
C LYS A 37 -24.73 5.39 -20.95
N GLU A 38 -24.70 4.49 -19.97
CA GLU A 38 -24.75 3.04 -20.18
C GLU A 38 -26.19 2.51 -20.31
N GLY A 39 -27.20 3.39 -20.24
CA GLY A 39 -28.61 3.00 -20.32
C GLY A 39 -29.11 2.17 -19.13
N MET A 40 -28.49 2.33 -17.96
CA MET A 40 -28.76 1.52 -16.76
C MET A 40 -29.26 2.36 -15.57
N PRO A 41 -30.08 1.79 -14.67
CA PRO A 41 -30.39 2.41 -13.40
C PRO A 41 -29.12 2.63 -12.53
N PRO A 42 -28.97 3.78 -11.83
CA PRO A 42 -27.78 4.07 -11.02
C PRO A 42 -27.45 3.00 -9.98
N LYS A 43 -28.45 2.44 -9.29
CA LYS A 43 -28.24 1.38 -8.29
C LYS A 43 -27.57 0.14 -8.89
N GLU A 44 -28.05 -0.30 -10.05
CA GLU A 44 -27.52 -1.47 -10.75
C GLU A 44 -26.11 -1.21 -11.29
N PHE A 45 -25.86 -0.01 -11.81
CA PHE A 45 -24.53 0.43 -12.23
C PHE A 45 -23.54 0.42 -11.06
N CYS A 46 -23.95 0.91 -9.89
CA CYS A 46 -23.16 0.87 -8.66
C CYS A 46 -22.93 -0.55 -8.16
N ASP A 47 -23.95 -1.42 -8.16
CA ASP A 47 -23.83 -2.83 -7.76
C ASP A 47 -22.77 -3.56 -8.61
N ASN A 48 -22.79 -3.36 -9.93
CA ASN A 48 -21.81 -3.94 -10.84
C ASN A 48 -20.38 -3.40 -10.60
N ASN A 49 -20.24 -2.10 -10.35
CA ASN A 49 -18.92 -1.52 -10.06
C ASN A 49 -18.39 -1.96 -8.69
N ALA A 50 -19.24 -1.99 -7.66
CA ALA A 50 -18.88 -2.47 -6.33
C ALA A 50 -18.41 -3.92 -6.37
N SER A 51 -19.06 -4.78 -7.17
CA SER A 51 -18.58 -6.16 -7.40
C SER A 51 -17.16 -6.17 -7.96
N LYS A 52 -16.88 -5.39 -9.03
CA LYS A 52 -15.54 -5.32 -9.62
C LYS A 52 -14.47 -4.85 -8.63
N PHE A 53 -14.79 -3.90 -7.75
CA PHE A 53 -13.87 -3.44 -6.70
C PHE A 53 -13.66 -4.48 -5.60
N ARG A 54 -14.68 -5.28 -5.26
CA ARG A 54 -14.53 -6.44 -4.37
C ARG A 54 -13.64 -7.52 -4.99
N ASP A 55 -13.88 -7.87 -6.26
CA ASP A 55 -13.05 -8.82 -7.00
C ASP A 55 -11.59 -8.33 -7.07
N LEU A 56 -11.39 -7.03 -7.28
CA LEU A 56 -10.05 -6.44 -7.27
C LEU A 56 -9.39 -6.53 -5.89
N ALA A 57 -10.14 -6.30 -4.81
CA ALA A 57 -9.64 -6.43 -3.44
C ALA A 57 -9.21 -7.88 -3.14
N GLU A 58 -9.99 -8.85 -3.60
CA GLU A 58 -9.69 -10.28 -3.47
C GLU A 58 -8.44 -10.68 -4.28
N VAL A 59 -8.40 -10.32 -5.57
CA VAL A 59 -7.24 -10.59 -6.45
C VAL A 59 -5.97 -9.91 -5.94
N ALA A 60 -6.09 -8.74 -5.30
CA ALA A 60 -4.96 -8.04 -4.69
C ALA A 60 -4.60 -8.53 -3.27
N ASN A 61 -5.29 -9.56 -2.74
CA ASN A 61 -5.17 -10.11 -1.38
C ASN A 61 -5.21 -9.01 -0.30
N ILE A 62 -6.21 -8.14 -0.40
CA ILE A 62 -6.45 -7.06 0.57
C ILE A 62 -7.20 -7.65 1.76
N SER A 63 -6.54 -7.67 2.92
CA SER A 63 -7.12 -8.09 4.20
C SER A 63 -7.97 -6.96 4.79
N HIS A 64 -9.06 -6.59 4.12
CA HIS A 64 -10.02 -5.63 4.65
C HIS A 64 -11.06 -6.34 5.51
N ASP A 65 -11.50 -5.72 6.60
CA ASP A 65 -12.53 -6.24 7.50
C ASP A 65 -13.91 -5.71 7.11
N PHE A 66 -13.92 -4.51 6.52
CA PHE A 66 -15.15 -3.86 6.07
C PHE A 66 -14.99 -3.42 4.61
N PHE A 67 -15.97 -3.82 3.79
CA PHE A 67 -16.19 -3.27 2.46
C PHE A 67 -17.47 -2.43 2.50
N ILE A 68 -17.36 -1.13 2.74
CA ILE A 68 -18.52 -0.23 2.83
C ILE A 68 -18.97 0.22 1.44
N ARG A 69 -20.28 0.36 1.27
CA ARG A 69 -20.86 1.06 0.13
C ARG A 69 -21.71 2.20 0.65
N THR A 70 -21.61 3.37 0.04
CA THR A 70 -22.44 4.52 0.45
C THR A 70 -23.94 4.29 0.16
N THR A 71 -24.28 3.32 -0.69
CA THR A 71 -25.68 2.88 -0.88
C THR A 71 -26.18 1.89 0.18
N ASP A 72 -25.33 1.41 1.10
CA ASP A 72 -25.75 0.54 2.19
C ASP A 72 -26.73 1.28 3.14
N GLU A 73 -27.77 0.60 3.60
CA GLU A 73 -28.82 1.23 4.42
C GLU A 73 -28.31 1.73 5.77
N ASP A 74 -27.35 1.01 6.39
CA ASP A 74 -26.73 1.45 7.64
C ASP A 74 -25.95 2.76 7.47
N HIS A 75 -25.26 2.92 6.33
CA HIS A 75 -24.57 4.16 6.00
C HIS A 75 -25.54 5.33 5.80
N LYS A 76 -26.64 5.14 5.08
CA LYS A 76 -27.66 6.18 4.87
C LYS A 76 -28.21 6.69 6.20
N LEU A 77 -28.58 5.78 7.09
CA LEU A 77 -29.06 6.13 8.43
C LEU A 77 -28.02 6.92 9.23
N VAL A 78 -26.74 6.54 9.15
CA VAL A 78 -25.65 7.26 9.81
C VAL A 78 -25.45 8.66 9.23
N VAL A 79 -25.55 8.82 7.91
CA VAL A 79 -25.50 10.14 7.26
C VAL A 79 -26.66 11.03 7.68
N GLU A 80 -27.89 10.50 7.70
CA GLU A 80 -29.07 11.23 8.17
C GLU A 80 -28.91 11.70 9.63
N GLN A 81 -28.41 10.84 10.51
CA GLN A 81 -28.15 11.20 11.91
C GLN A 81 -27.05 12.26 12.04
N PHE A 82 -25.94 12.11 11.33
CA PHE A 82 -24.84 13.08 11.33
C PHE A 82 -25.32 14.44 10.80
N TRP A 83 -26.12 14.43 9.74
CA TRP A 83 -26.74 15.61 9.15
C TRP A 83 -27.64 16.36 10.14
N LEU A 84 -28.53 15.65 10.84
CA LEU A 84 -29.38 16.23 11.87
C LEU A 84 -28.56 16.82 13.03
N LEU A 85 -27.44 16.19 13.40
CA LEU A 85 -26.52 16.75 14.40
C LEU A 85 -25.86 18.05 13.92
N LEU A 86 -25.46 18.13 12.65
CA LEU A 86 -24.93 19.38 12.09
C LEU A 86 -25.95 20.53 12.14
N LYS A 87 -27.24 20.22 11.92
CA LYS A 87 -28.33 21.21 12.02
C LYS A 87 -28.60 21.65 13.46
N THR A 88 -28.59 20.72 14.41
CA THR A 88 -29.15 20.95 15.76
C THR A 88 -28.12 21.17 16.87
N ARG A 89 -26.93 20.59 16.74
CA ARG A 89 -25.95 20.48 17.84
C ARG A 89 -24.75 21.40 17.71
N ALA A 90 -24.52 21.94 16.52
CA ALA A 90 -23.39 22.85 16.33
C ALA A 90 -23.55 24.08 17.22
N PRO A 91 -22.45 24.58 17.84
CA PRO A 91 -22.50 25.79 18.66
C PRO A 91 -23.14 26.96 17.89
N GLU A 92 -23.73 27.92 18.60
CA GLU A 92 -24.41 29.05 17.98
C GLU A 92 -23.54 29.73 16.90
N GLY A 93 -24.09 29.82 15.69
CA GLY A 93 -23.39 30.37 14.52
C GLY A 93 -22.36 29.46 13.85
N LEU A 94 -22.10 28.24 14.35
CA LEU A 94 -21.22 27.23 13.74
C LEU A 94 -21.96 26.06 13.08
N GLY A 95 -23.29 26.09 13.13
CA GLY A 95 -24.19 25.12 12.49
C GLY A 95 -24.56 25.49 11.06
N LEU A 96 -25.30 24.59 10.43
CA LEU A 96 -25.77 24.78 9.07
C LEU A 96 -26.68 26.02 8.97
N TYR A 97 -26.53 26.78 7.90
CA TYR A 97 -27.40 27.91 7.59
C TYR A 97 -27.89 27.82 6.16
N LYS A 98 -29.08 28.36 5.90
CA LYS A 98 -29.61 28.44 4.53
C LYS A 98 -29.04 29.66 3.83
N GLY A 99 -28.67 29.49 2.57
CA GLY A 99 -28.24 30.58 1.71
C GLY A 99 -28.56 30.28 0.25
N GLN A 100 -28.13 31.17 -0.62
CA GLN A 100 -28.31 31.03 -2.06
C GLN A 100 -26.95 30.87 -2.73
N HIS A 101 -26.83 29.89 -3.61
CA HIS A 101 -25.68 29.73 -4.49
C HIS A 101 -26.08 30.21 -5.88
N GLU A 102 -25.34 31.19 -6.40
CA GLU A 102 -25.62 31.81 -7.70
C GLU A 102 -24.45 31.60 -8.64
N GLY A 103 -24.74 31.34 -9.91
CA GLY A 103 -23.72 31.29 -10.95
C GLY A 103 -24.27 30.89 -12.32
N TRP A 104 -23.41 31.00 -13.33
CA TRP A 104 -23.74 30.54 -14.69
C TRP A 104 -23.74 29.02 -14.73
N TYR A 105 -24.90 28.41 -14.95
CA TYR A 105 -25.07 26.97 -15.06
C TYR A 105 -25.35 26.57 -16.50
N CYS A 106 -24.65 25.57 -17.00
CA CYS A 106 -25.01 24.92 -18.26
C CYS A 106 -25.84 23.69 -17.98
N VAL A 107 -27.07 23.64 -18.50
CA VAL A 107 -27.92 22.44 -18.39
C VAL A 107 -27.33 21.28 -19.19
N SER A 108 -26.78 21.53 -20.37
CA SER A 108 -26.19 20.50 -21.23
C SER A 108 -24.89 19.91 -20.69
N ASP A 109 -24.04 20.74 -20.09
CA ASP A 109 -22.76 20.31 -19.47
C ASP A 109 -22.93 19.94 -17.98
N GLU A 110 -24.12 20.20 -17.43
CA GLU A 110 -24.52 20.06 -16.03
C GLU A 110 -23.54 20.66 -15.00
N CYS A 111 -22.85 21.74 -15.35
CA CYS A 111 -21.82 22.37 -14.50
C CYS A 111 -21.99 23.88 -14.37
N PHE A 112 -21.41 24.43 -13.30
CA PHE A 112 -21.28 25.87 -13.14
C PHE A 112 -20.00 26.36 -13.83
N TYR A 113 -20.12 27.44 -14.58
CA TYR A 113 -19.03 28.18 -15.18
C TYR A 113 -18.75 29.44 -14.35
N PRO A 114 -17.47 29.70 -14.02
CA PRO A 114 -17.00 31.01 -13.64
C PRO A 114 -17.41 32.09 -14.64
N GLU A 115 -17.62 33.33 -14.17
CA GLU A 115 -18.03 34.45 -15.04
C GLU A 115 -17.05 34.73 -16.19
N ASP A 116 -15.76 34.46 -15.99
CA ASP A 116 -14.71 34.62 -17.01
C ASP A 116 -14.70 33.50 -18.06
N LEU A 117 -15.45 32.42 -17.87
CA LEU A 117 -15.57 31.29 -18.81
C LEU A 117 -16.89 31.28 -19.59
N VAL A 118 -17.66 32.36 -19.53
CA VAL A 118 -18.91 32.53 -20.30
C VAL A 118 -18.87 33.77 -21.17
N GLN A 119 -19.52 33.73 -22.33
CA GLN A 119 -19.57 34.86 -23.26
C GLN A 119 -20.94 34.97 -23.95
N PRO A 120 -21.35 36.18 -24.36
CA PRO A 120 -22.52 36.35 -25.22
C PRO A 120 -22.33 35.61 -26.55
N SER A 121 -23.37 34.88 -26.98
CA SER A 121 -23.41 34.16 -28.26
C SER A 121 -24.78 34.34 -28.93
N VAL A 122 -24.86 34.00 -30.23
CA VAL A 122 -26.10 34.07 -31.01
C VAL A 122 -26.34 32.72 -31.66
N VAL A 123 -27.51 32.12 -31.40
CA VAL A 123 -27.91 30.86 -32.02
C VAL A 123 -28.19 31.09 -33.51
N PRO A 124 -27.39 30.54 -34.45
CA PRO A 124 -27.47 30.91 -35.87
C PRO A 124 -28.82 30.63 -36.53
N GLN A 125 -29.52 29.59 -36.06
CA GLN A 125 -30.79 29.14 -36.64
C GLN A 125 -31.99 30.00 -36.23
N THR A 126 -31.92 30.66 -35.07
CA THR A 126 -33.04 31.40 -34.48
C THR A 126 -32.75 32.88 -34.29
N GLY A 127 -31.48 33.30 -34.37
CA GLY A 127 -31.04 34.66 -34.06
C GLY A 127 -31.13 35.02 -32.57
N ARG A 128 -31.44 34.05 -31.70
CA ARG A 128 -31.56 34.29 -30.25
C ARG A 128 -30.20 34.60 -29.65
N LYS A 129 -30.11 35.70 -28.90
CA LYS A 129 -28.94 36.03 -28.06
C LYS A 129 -28.99 35.17 -26.80
N ILE A 130 -27.91 34.50 -26.49
CA ILE A 130 -27.73 33.61 -25.33
C ILE A 130 -26.42 33.95 -24.64
N MET A 131 -26.23 33.47 -23.41
CA MET A 131 -24.90 33.31 -22.84
C MET A 131 -24.44 31.88 -23.15
N ALA A 132 -23.18 31.70 -23.51
CA ALA A 132 -22.63 30.39 -23.80
C ALA A 132 -21.27 30.19 -23.14
N SER A 133 -20.95 28.95 -22.79
CA SER A 133 -19.61 28.57 -22.34
C SER A 133 -18.60 28.87 -23.45
N ILE A 134 -17.47 29.47 -23.09
CA ILE A 134 -16.35 29.68 -24.02
C ILE A 134 -15.77 28.33 -24.46
N GLU A 135 -15.79 27.34 -23.57
CA GLU A 135 -15.17 26.03 -23.80
C GLU A 135 -16.03 25.12 -24.68
N THR A 136 -17.32 25.02 -24.38
CA THR A 136 -18.21 24.04 -25.03
C THR A 136 -19.10 24.67 -26.09
N GLY A 137 -19.28 26.00 -26.05
CA GLY A 137 -20.25 26.72 -26.88
C GLY A 137 -21.71 26.47 -26.48
N ASN A 138 -21.95 25.69 -25.42
CA ASN A 138 -23.29 25.38 -24.94
C ASN A 138 -23.89 26.57 -24.18
N GLU A 139 -25.21 26.71 -24.27
CA GLU A 139 -25.95 27.76 -23.57
C GLU A 139 -25.82 27.60 -22.05
N VAL A 140 -25.59 28.73 -21.39
CA VAL A 140 -25.54 28.85 -19.93
C VAL A 140 -26.62 29.83 -19.46
N GLU A 141 -27.20 29.56 -18.31
CA GLU A 141 -28.20 30.39 -17.66
C GLU A 141 -27.72 30.76 -16.25
N TRP A 142 -28.05 31.96 -15.79
CA TRP A 142 -27.77 32.33 -14.39
C TRP A 142 -28.79 31.62 -13.51
N VAL A 143 -28.31 30.74 -12.63
CA VAL A 143 -29.17 29.97 -11.71
C VAL A 143 -28.84 30.36 -10.28
N THR A 144 -29.88 30.68 -9.52
CA THR A 144 -29.85 30.82 -8.07
C THR A 144 -30.49 29.58 -7.45
N GLU A 145 -29.72 28.85 -6.65
CA GLU A 145 -30.20 27.66 -5.94
C GLU A 145 -30.16 27.88 -4.42
N ASP A 146 -31.28 27.67 -3.75
CA ASP A 146 -31.30 27.57 -2.29
C ASP A 146 -30.51 26.32 -1.87
N THR A 147 -29.56 26.49 -0.95
CA THR A 147 -28.72 25.41 -0.44
C THR A 147 -28.44 25.60 1.04
N TRP A 148 -28.16 24.50 1.71
CA TRP A 148 -27.55 24.54 3.03
C TRP A 148 -26.04 24.76 2.90
N PHE A 149 -25.53 25.70 3.69
CA PHE A 149 -24.12 25.96 3.83
C PHE A 149 -23.60 25.46 5.19
N PHE A 150 -22.41 24.85 5.15
CA PHE A 150 -21.58 24.65 6.32
C PHE A 150 -20.66 25.87 6.49
N PRO A 151 -20.65 26.55 7.65
CA PRO A 151 -19.86 27.77 7.87
C PRO A 151 -18.37 27.46 8.10
N LEU A 152 -17.73 26.82 7.11
CA LEU A 152 -16.35 26.34 7.17
C LEU A 152 -15.36 27.47 7.50
N SER A 153 -15.61 28.69 7.01
CA SER A 153 -14.79 29.87 7.29
C SER A 153 -14.62 30.12 8.80
N LYS A 154 -15.66 29.83 9.60
CA LYS A 154 -15.64 30.02 11.06
C LYS A 154 -14.82 28.97 11.81
N TYR A 155 -14.43 27.88 11.14
CA TYR A 155 -13.56 26.84 11.72
C TYR A 155 -12.07 27.11 11.47
N LYS A 156 -11.71 28.17 10.73
CA LYS A 156 -10.33 28.52 10.38
C LYS A 156 -9.37 28.46 11.56
N GLU A 157 -9.63 29.22 12.62
CA GLU A 157 -8.75 29.30 13.79
C GLU A 157 -8.60 27.97 14.53
N LYS A 158 -9.69 27.17 14.61
CA LYS A 158 -9.64 25.85 15.24
C LYS A 158 -8.81 24.86 14.44
N LEU A 159 -8.92 24.91 13.10
CA LEU A 159 -8.12 24.09 12.19
C LEU A 159 -6.64 24.47 12.28
N LEU A 160 -6.31 25.75 12.17
CA LEU A 160 -4.92 26.24 12.26
C LEU A 160 -4.28 25.88 13.60
N LYS A 161 -5.01 26.08 14.71
CA LYS A 161 -4.54 25.65 16.03
C LYS A 161 -4.26 24.15 16.08
N PHE A 162 -5.17 23.32 15.55
CA PHE A 162 -4.95 21.87 15.50
C PHE A 162 -3.71 21.51 14.67
N TYR A 163 -3.47 22.22 13.56
CA TYR A 163 -2.28 22.04 12.73
C TYR A 163 -0.99 22.43 13.45
N ASP A 164 -1.00 23.51 14.23
CA ASP A 164 0.14 23.95 15.05
C ASP A 164 0.49 22.94 16.14
N GLU A 165 -0.53 22.35 16.76
CA GLU A 165 -0.36 21.32 17.80
C GLU A 165 0.06 19.96 17.20
N ASN A 166 -0.15 19.73 15.90
CA ASN A 166 0.08 18.45 15.23
C ASN A 166 0.79 18.64 13.86
N PRO A 167 2.06 19.12 13.84
CA PRO A 167 2.76 19.44 12.59
C PRO A 167 2.99 18.22 11.68
N ASP A 168 3.10 17.02 12.26
CA ASP A 168 3.31 15.76 11.53
C ASP A 168 2.00 14.96 11.29
N TRP A 169 0.84 15.61 11.43
CA TRP A 169 -0.46 14.98 11.25
C TRP A 169 -0.67 14.45 9.83
N ILE A 170 -0.14 15.15 8.83
CA ILE A 170 -0.19 14.76 7.42
C ILE A 170 1.20 14.36 6.94
N GLN A 171 1.32 13.11 6.47
CA GLN A 171 2.52 12.60 5.83
C GLN A 171 2.30 12.53 4.32
N PRO A 172 3.20 13.10 3.49
CA PRO A 172 4.45 13.82 3.85
C PRO A 172 4.21 15.29 4.27
N ALA A 173 5.16 15.86 5.02
CA ALA A 173 5.06 17.21 5.61
C ALA A 173 4.76 18.34 4.61
N HIS A 174 5.21 18.26 3.35
CA HIS A 174 4.88 19.30 2.36
C HIS A 174 3.37 19.39 2.07
N ARG A 175 2.63 18.28 2.19
CA ARG A 175 1.18 18.26 2.05
C ARG A 175 0.49 18.96 3.23
N MET A 176 1.06 18.87 4.43
CA MET A 176 0.61 19.64 5.59
C MET A 176 0.70 21.14 5.31
N ASN A 177 1.84 21.59 4.75
CA ASN A 177 2.05 22.99 4.39
C ASN A 177 1.07 23.47 3.31
N GLU A 178 0.81 22.65 2.28
CA GLU A 178 -0.19 22.95 1.24
C GLU A 178 -1.60 23.12 1.84
N VAL A 179 -2.01 22.21 2.73
CA VAL A 179 -3.31 22.27 3.41
C VAL A 179 -3.40 23.51 4.29
N ARG A 180 -2.36 23.79 5.07
CA ARG A 180 -2.30 24.99 5.92
C ARG A 180 -2.45 26.26 5.10
N ASN A 181 -1.65 26.41 4.04
CA ASN A 181 -1.70 27.57 3.15
C ASN A 181 -3.09 27.76 2.53
N TRP A 182 -3.79 26.66 2.20
CA TRP A 182 -5.17 26.72 1.72
C TRP A 182 -6.14 27.25 2.77
N VAL A 183 -6.03 26.80 4.02
CA VAL A 183 -6.88 27.27 5.13
C VAL A 183 -6.60 28.74 5.47
N GLU A 184 -5.36 29.20 5.32
CA GLU A 184 -4.99 30.58 5.57
C GLU A 184 -5.58 31.55 4.53
N HIS A 185 -5.62 31.17 3.25
CA HIS A 185 -5.86 32.11 2.15
C HIS A 185 -7.12 31.84 1.30
N HIS A 186 -7.70 30.64 1.37
CA HIS A 186 -8.73 30.18 0.42
C HIS A 186 -9.91 29.46 1.09
N LEU A 187 -10.14 29.71 2.38
CA LEU A 187 -11.22 29.07 3.11
C LEU A 187 -12.55 29.81 2.91
N GLU A 188 -13.54 29.11 2.37
CA GLU A 188 -14.88 29.61 2.07
C GLU A 188 -15.94 28.69 2.67
N ASP A 189 -17.15 29.20 2.90
CA ASP A 189 -18.26 28.40 3.37
C ASP A 189 -18.71 27.39 2.31
N LEU A 190 -19.02 26.17 2.76
CA LEU A 190 -19.22 25.03 1.87
C LEU A 190 -20.72 24.81 1.62
N SER A 191 -21.15 24.85 0.36
CA SER A 191 -22.50 24.41 -0.03
C SER A 191 -22.61 22.89 0.05
N ILE A 192 -23.45 22.38 0.94
CA ILE A 192 -23.56 20.97 1.32
C ILE A 192 -24.91 20.31 0.97
N THR A 193 -25.81 20.98 0.25
CA THR A 193 -26.93 20.32 -0.44
C THR A 193 -26.99 20.71 -1.92
N ARG A 194 -27.74 19.94 -2.69
CA ARG A 194 -28.07 20.20 -4.09
C ARG A 194 -29.56 19.96 -4.31
N PRO A 195 -30.25 20.71 -5.19
CA PRO A 195 -31.65 20.44 -5.51
C PRO A 195 -31.83 19.01 -6.05
N ALA A 196 -32.79 18.28 -5.49
CA ALA A 196 -33.07 16.89 -5.85
C ALA A 196 -33.60 16.74 -7.29
N SER A 197 -34.16 17.81 -7.87
CA SER A 197 -34.55 17.89 -9.28
C SER A 197 -33.36 17.70 -10.23
N ARG A 198 -32.18 18.12 -9.80
CA ARG A 198 -30.92 18.03 -10.56
C ARG A 198 -30.14 16.78 -10.16
N LEU A 199 -29.97 16.58 -8.85
CA LEU A 199 -29.27 15.43 -8.30
C LEU A 199 -30.23 14.50 -7.56
N SER A 200 -30.78 13.54 -8.29
CA SER A 200 -31.70 12.54 -7.73
C SER A 200 -30.99 11.36 -7.07
N TRP A 201 -29.76 11.07 -7.50
CA TRP A 201 -28.95 9.95 -7.00
C TRP A 201 -28.02 10.37 -5.84
N GLY A 202 -28.57 10.35 -4.63
CA GLY A 202 -27.85 10.64 -3.39
C GLY A 202 -28.75 10.51 -2.16
N ILE A 203 -28.19 10.75 -0.97
CA ILE A 203 -28.92 10.72 0.30
C ILE A 203 -29.67 12.04 0.46
N LYS A 204 -30.96 11.99 0.75
CA LYS A 204 -31.81 13.18 0.90
C LYS A 204 -31.67 13.79 2.29
N ASP A 205 -31.91 15.09 2.40
CA ASP A 205 -32.13 15.70 3.72
C ASP A 205 -33.40 15.09 4.35
N PRO A 206 -33.32 14.46 5.53
CA PRO A 206 -34.45 13.79 6.17
C PRO A 206 -35.60 14.74 6.55
N GLU A 207 -35.33 16.04 6.69
CA GLU A 207 -36.36 17.05 6.98
C GLU A 207 -36.84 17.81 5.73
N ASP A 208 -36.10 17.74 4.62
CA ASP A 208 -36.43 18.43 3.36
C ASP A 208 -36.02 17.59 2.14
N PRO A 209 -36.87 16.66 1.68
CA PRO A 209 -36.55 15.76 0.57
C PRO A 209 -36.36 16.44 -0.80
N SER A 210 -36.57 17.77 -0.88
CA SER A 210 -36.24 18.57 -2.07
C SER A 210 -34.73 18.81 -2.20
N ASN A 211 -33.96 18.55 -1.14
CA ASN A 211 -32.52 18.69 -1.07
C ASN A 211 -31.83 17.32 -0.97
N THR A 212 -30.81 17.13 -1.79
CA THR A 212 -29.87 15.99 -1.72
C THR A 212 -28.58 16.43 -1.04
N ILE A 213 -28.13 15.70 -0.03
CA ILE A 213 -26.90 15.97 0.71
C ILE A 213 -25.70 15.83 -0.23
N TYR A 214 -24.73 16.74 -0.08
CA TYR A 214 -23.53 16.76 -0.90
C TYR A 214 -22.71 15.48 -0.72
N VAL A 215 -22.34 14.87 -1.85
CA VAL A 215 -21.64 13.58 -1.92
C VAL A 215 -20.39 13.50 -1.03
N TRP A 216 -19.64 14.59 -0.85
CA TRP A 216 -18.44 14.52 0.01
C TRP A 216 -18.77 14.49 1.50
N VAL A 217 -19.91 15.04 1.94
CA VAL A 217 -20.34 14.92 3.34
C VAL A 217 -20.72 13.47 3.62
N ASP A 218 -21.58 12.90 2.77
CA ASP A 218 -21.94 11.48 2.73
C ASP A 218 -20.68 10.58 2.71
N ALA A 219 -19.84 10.74 1.70
CA ALA A 219 -18.65 9.92 1.52
C ALA A 219 -17.68 10.02 2.69
N LEU A 220 -17.47 11.18 3.33
CA LEU A 220 -16.57 11.29 4.49
C LEU A 220 -17.10 10.56 5.73
N ILE A 221 -18.42 10.47 5.88
CA ILE A 221 -19.08 9.78 7.01
C ILE A 221 -18.88 8.25 6.94
N ASN A 222 -18.45 7.71 5.79
CA ASN A 222 -18.14 6.27 5.64
C ASN A 222 -17.19 5.77 6.75
N TYR A 223 -16.21 6.60 7.15
CA TYR A 223 -15.19 6.24 8.13
C TYR A 223 -15.76 5.93 9.52
N ILE A 224 -16.80 6.65 9.93
CA ILE A 224 -17.44 6.46 11.24
C ILE A 224 -18.59 5.47 11.22
N THR A 225 -19.12 5.15 10.03
CA THR A 225 -20.25 4.22 9.87
C THR A 225 -19.90 2.84 10.41
N LYS A 226 -18.81 2.23 9.90
CA LYS A 226 -18.36 0.91 10.38
C LYS A 226 -17.66 0.96 11.74
N ALA A 227 -17.38 2.16 12.26
CA ALA A 227 -16.93 2.34 13.64
C ALA A 227 -18.09 2.25 14.66
N GLY A 228 -19.34 2.23 14.20
CA GLY A 228 -20.52 2.05 15.03
C GLY A 228 -21.17 3.36 15.48
N PHE A 229 -20.84 4.49 14.83
CA PHE A 229 -21.54 5.75 15.08
C PHE A 229 -23.05 5.56 14.80
N GLY A 230 -23.90 6.11 15.66
CA GLY A 230 -25.36 6.03 15.50
C GLY A 230 -26.02 4.71 15.91
N SER A 231 -25.24 3.72 16.34
CA SER A 231 -25.75 2.44 16.87
C SER A 231 -25.03 2.06 18.17
N LYS A 232 -24.18 1.03 18.16
CA LYS A 232 -23.23 0.70 19.23
C LYS A 232 -21.83 0.84 18.66
N TRP A 233 -20.97 1.61 19.33
CA TRP A 233 -19.53 1.61 19.01
C TRP A 233 -19.02 0.17 19.03
N HIS A 234 -18.34 -0.25 17.97
CA HIS A 234 -17.73 -1.57 17.96
C HIS A 234 -16.58 -1.56 18.98
N VAL A 235 -16.88 -2.14 20.16
CA VAL A 235 -16.10 -2.44 21.38
C VAL A 235 -16.66 -1.68 22.61
N ASP A 236 -17.44 -2.42 23.40
CA ASP A 236 -18.29 -1.96 24.52
C ASP A 236 -17.52 -1.83 25.86
N SER A 237 -16.26 -1.42 25.82
CA SER A 237 -15.51 -1.08 27.03
C SER A 237 -14.89 0.29 26.86
N ALA A 238 -15.16 1.18 27.83
CA ALA A 238 -14.62 2.49 28.21
C ALA A 238 -13.47 3.18 27.41
N ASP A 239 -12.70 2.47 26.58
CA ASP A 239 -11.80 2.96 25.55
C ASP A 239 -12.40 2.76 24.14
N LYS A 240 -13.16 3.78 23.72
CA LYS A 240 -13.61 4.14 22.36
C LYS A 240 -13.19 3.23 21.17
N GLY A 241 -13.82 2.06 20.99
CA GLY A 241 -13.91 1.31 19.72
C GLY A 241 -12.75 1.39 18.70
N ILE A 242 -13.07 1.33 17.40
CA ILE A 242 -12.10 1.51 16.29
C ILE A 242 -11.98 2.97 15.82
N TRP A 243 -12.43 3.94 16.63
CA TRP A 243 -12.47 5.38 16.30
C TRP A 243 -11.82 6.24 17.40
N PRO A 244 -11.01 7.25 17.04
CA PRO A 244 -10.71 7.73 15.68
C PRO A 244 -9.73 6.83 14.92
N ALA A 245 -9.81 6.89 13.59
CA ALA A 245 -8.88 6.16 12.73
C ALA A 245 -7.42 6.54 13.03
N ASP A 246 -6.56 5.54 13.26
CA ASP A 246 -5.13 5.77 13.47
C ASP A 246 -4.47 6.34 12.21
N VAL A 247 -4.87 5.85 11.02
CA VAL A 247 -4.36 6.31 9.72
C VAL A 247 -5.48 6.36 8.69
N GLN A 248 -5.65 7.49 8.03
CA GLN A 248 -6.42 7.61 6.78
C GLN A 248 -5.47 7.66 5.58
N VAL A 249 -5.55 6.69 4.68
CA VAL A 249 -4.71 6.64 3.46
C VAL A 249 -5.50 7.22 2.28
N VAL A 250 -5.02 8.32 1.71
CA VAL A 250 -5.73 9.06 0.66
C VAL A 250 -4.80 9.46 -0.49
N GLY A 251 -5.38 9.72 -1.66
CA GLY A 251 -4.67 10.32 -2.79
C GLY A 251 -4.55 11.84 -2.63
N LYS A 252 -3.52 12.43 -3.25
CA LYS A 252 -3.29 13.90 -3.23
C LYS A 252 -4.44 14.73 -3.77
N ASP A 253 -5.24 14.15 -4.66
CA ASP A 253 -6.39 14.79 -5.29
C ASP A 253 -7.55 15.04 -4.33
N ILE A 254 -7.63 14.29 -3.22
CA ILE A 254 -8.74 14.36 -2.28
C ILE A 254 -8.32 14.83 -0.88
N ILE A 255 -7.08 15.31 -0.73
CA ILE A 255 -6.52 15.67 0.58
C ILE A 255 -7.30 16.81 1.25
N ARG A 256 -7.81 17.79 0.49
CA ARG A 256 -8.57 18.92 1.04
C ARG A 256 -9.84 18.46 1.77
N PHE A 257 -10.55 17.48 1.21
CA PHE A 257 -11.74 16.91 1.84
C PHE A 257 -11.40 16.26 3.19
N HIS A 258 -10.27 15.56 3.27
CA HIS A 258 -9.87 14.81 4.46
C HIS A 258 -9.16 15.66 5.52
N ALA A 259 -8.45 16.69 5.08
CA ALA A 259 -7.61 17.50 5.95
C ALA A 259 -8.26 18.84 6.34
N ILE A 260 -9.33 19.27 5.66
CA ILE A 260 -10.03 20.53 5.94
C ILE A 260 -11.50 20.27 6.27
N TYR A 261 -12.24 19.66 5.34
CA TYR A 261 -13.70 19.53 5.50
C TYR A 261 -14.03 18.53 6.59
N TRP A 262 -13.41 17.34 6.51
CA TRP A 262 -13.64 16.28 7.48
C TRP A 262 -13.36 16.69 8.93
N PRO A 263 -12.19 17.27 9.27
CA PRO A 263 -11.96 17.70 10.65
C PRO A 263 -12.91 18.82 11.08
N ALA A 264 -13.29 19.74 10.20
CA ALA A 264 -14.26 20.77 10.54
C ALA A 264 -15.65 20.17 10.82
N LEU A 265 -16.11 19.22 10.00
CA LEU A 265 -17.37 18.50 10.22
C LEU A 265 -17.34 17.71 11.54
N LEU A 266 -16.23 17.04 11.87
CA LEU A 266 -16.06 16.34 13.14
C LEU A 266 -16.05 17.30 14.33
N MET A 267 -15.35 18.44 14.22
CA MET A 267 -15.34 19.49 15.25
C MET A 267 -16.74 20.07 15.48
N ALA A 268 -17.55 20.21 14.44
CA ALA A 268 -18.92 20.72 14.52
C ALA A 268 -19.83 19.83 15.39
N VAL A 269 -19.66 18.51 15.29
CA VAL A 269 -20.43 17.52 16.07
C VAL A 269 -19.72 17.04 17.34
N GLY A 270 -18.53 17.58 17.64
CA GLY A 270 -17.76 17.26 18.84
C GLY A 270 -17.12 15.86 18.86
N LEU A 271 -16.75 15.32 17.69
CA LEU A 271 -16.09 14.02 17.57
C LEU A 271 -14.55 14.15 17.47
N PRO A 272 -13.78 13.15 17.92
CA PRO A 272 -12.33 13.18 17.81
C PRO A 272 -11.87 13.04 16.36
N LEU A 273 -10.75 13.68 16.03
CA LEU A 273 -10.13 13.69 14.70
C LEU A 273 -9.28 12.42 14.46
N PRO A 274 -9.09 11.98 13.19
CA PRO A 274 -8.15 10.91 12.88
C PRO A 274 -6.74 11.27 13.35
N LYS A 275 -5.93 10.28 13.74
CA LYS A 275 -4.60 10.53 14.32
C LYS A 275 -3.53 10.87 13.29
N LYS A 276 -3.68 10.40 12.05
CA LYS A 276 -2.75 10.67 10.94
C LYS A 276 -3.43 10.54 9.58
N ILE A 277 -3.00 11.34 8.62
CA ILE A 277 -3.34 11.21 7.19
C ILE A 277 -2.07 10.87 6.42
N VAL A 278 -2.11 9.79 5.64
CA VAL A 278 -1.05 9.43 4.69
C VAL A 278 -1.54 9.75 3.28
N CYS A 279 -0.93 10.75 2.68
CA CYS A 279 -1.25 11.23 1.35
C CYS A 279 -0.26 10.70 0.31
N HIS A 280 -0.72 9.80 -0.56
CA HIS A 280 0.11 9.26 -1.64
C HIS A 280 -0.07 10.02 -2.97
N ASN A 281 0.93 9.91 -3.83
CA ASN A 281 0.93 10.50 -5.17
C ASN A 281 0.27 9.57 -6.21
N HIS A 282 0.16 10.02 -7.46
CA HIS A 282 -0.44 9.22 -8.53
C HIS A 282 0.58 8.30 -9.20
N TRP A 283 0.08 7.18 -9.74
CA TRP A 283 0.80 6.39 -10.74
C TRP A 283 0.55 6.98 -12.13
N THR A 284 1.62 7.09 -12.91
CA THR A 284 1.66 7.63 -14.27
C THR A 284 2.22 6.58 -15.23
N MET A 285 1.91 6.70 -16.51
CA MET A 285 2.51 5.90 -17.57
C MET A 285 3.03 6.86 -18.64
N SER A 286 4.31 6.75 -19.00
CA SER A 286 5.00 7.67 -19.92
C SER A 286 4.85 9.15 -19.53
N ASN A 287 5.03 9.46 -18.23
CA ASN A 287 4.88 10.80 -17.64
C ASN A 287 3.50 11.45 -17.82
N ARG A 288 2.46 10.69 -18.16
CA ARG A 288 1.07 11.15 -18.18
C ARG A 288 0.24 10.40 -17.14
N LYS A 289 -0.70 11.10 -16.50
CA LYS A 289 -1.69 10.46 -15.60
C LYS A 289 -2.45 9.39 -16.38
N MET A 290 -2.64 8.22 -15.77
CA MET A 290 -3.48 7.18 -16.36
C MET A 290 -4.94 7.66 -16.40
N SER A 291 -5.57 7.59 -17.58
CA SER A 291 -6.98 7.94 -17.74
C SER A 291 -7.62 7.11 -18.85
N LYS A 292 -8.89 6.73 -18.68
CA LYS A 292 -9.62 5.93 -19.66
C LYS A 292 -9.68 6.63 -21.03
N SER A 293 -9.75 7.96 -21.06
CA SER A 293 -9.79 8.76 -22.29
C SER A 293 -8.48 8.75 -23.09
N LEU A 294 -7.32 8.59 -22.42
CA LEU A 294 -6.01 8.52 -23.07
C LEU A 294 -5.61 7.09 -23.47
N GLY A 295 -6.40 6.07 -23.13
CA GLY A 295 -6.10 4.67 -23.43
C GLY A 295 -4.85 4.10 -22.72
N ASN A 296 -4.24 4.87 -21.81
CA ASN A 296 -3.00 4.52 -21.11
C ASN A 296 -3.24 3.89 -19.72
N VAL A 297 -4.42 3.31 -19.48
CA VAL A 297 -4.78 2.71 -18.19
C VAL A 297 -4.21 1.30 -18.10
N VAL A 298 -3.47 1.04 -17.04
CA VAL A 298 -3.08 -0.32 -16.68
C VAL A 298 -4.25 -1.02 -16.00
N ASN A 299 -4.71 -2.13 -16.58
CA ASN A 299 -5.69 -2.98 -15.92
C ASN A 299 -5.00 -3.78 -14.80
N PRO A 300 -5.38 -3.59 -13.51
CA PRO A 300 -4.72 -4.26 -12.41
C PRO A 300 -4.92 -5.79 -12.43
N PHE A 301 -6.02 -6.31 -12.98
CA PHE A 301 -6.23 -7.76 -13.13
C PHE A 301 -5.19 -8.36 -14.06
N PHE A 302 -4.93 -7.73 -15.21
CA PHE A 302 -3.91 -8.17 -16.15
C PHE A 302 -2.50 -7.99 -15.59
N ALA A 303 -2.26 -6.94 -14.80
CA ALA A 303 -0.98 -6.75 -14.13
C ALA A 303 -0.70 -7.88 -13.11
N VAL A 304 -1.68 -8.26 -12.29
CA VAL A 304 -1.56 -9.39 -11.36
C VAL A 304 -1.38 -10.71 -12.10
N GLN A 305 -2.15 -10.95 -13.17
CA GLN A 305 -2.00 -12.16 -14.00
C GLN A 305 -0.61 -12.26 -14.63
N ARG A 306 -0.04 -11.12 -15.07
CA ARG A 306 1.26 -11.08 -15.74
C ARG A 306 2.43 -11.25 -14.77
N TRP A 307 2.40 -10.55 -13.64
CA TRP A 307 3.56 -10.43 -12.74
C TRP A 307 3.48 -11.30 -11.49
N ASN A 308 2.34 -11.98 -11.29
CA ASN A 308 1.89 -12.47 -9.99
C ASN A 308 1.65 -11.33 -8.99
N LEU A 309 0.89 -11.67 -7.96
CA LEU A 309 0.42 -10.71 -6.97
C LEU A 309 1.56 -10.08 -6.15
N ASP A 310 2.33 -10.90 -5.46
CA ASP A 310 3.33 -10.41 -4.50
C ASP A 310 4.45 -9.59 -5.14
N PRO A 311 5.00 -9.96 -6.32
CA PRO A 311 5.93 -9.08 -7.03
C PRO A 311 5.34 -7.73 -7.40
N LEU A 312 4.06 -7.68 -7.81
CA LEU A 312 3.40 -6.41 -8.09
C LEU A 312 3.21 -5.59 -6.82
N ARG A 313 2.77 -6.19 -5.72
CA ARG A 313 2.66 -5.51 -4.41
C ARG A 313 4.00 -4.97 -3.95
N TYR A 314 5.06 -5.78 -4.07
CA TYR A 314 6.43 -5.37 -3.79
C TYR A 314 6.82 -4.15 -4.62
N PHE A 315 6.65 -4.20 -5.94
CA PHE A 315 6.94 -3.08 -6.82
C PHE A 315 6.19 -1.80 -6.40
N LEU A 316 4.90 -1.89 -6.10
CA LEU A 316 4.11 -0.73 -5.69
C LEU A 316 4.62 -0.08 -4.40
N MET A 317 5.09 -0.87 -3.43
CA MET A 317 5.63 -0.35 -2.16
C MET A 317 7.09 0.10 -2.29
N ARG A 318 7.87 -0.58 -3.13
CA ARG A 318 9.30 -0.32 -3.38
C ARG A 318 9.54 0.93 -4.23
N ASN A 319 8.69 1.15 -5.23
CA ASN A 319 8.73 2.30 -6.14
C ASN A 319 7.71 3.37 -5.75
N GLY A 320 6.87 3.07 -4.75
CA GLY A 320 5.99 4.01 -4.10
C GLY A 320 6.76 5.19 -3.53
N SER A 321 6.37 6.42 -3.86
CA SER A 321 7.04 7.63 -3.37
C SER A 321 6.05 8.68 -2.89
N PHE A 322 6.32 9.20 -1.70
CA PHE A 322 5.64 10.39 -1.19
C PHE A 322 6.23 11.69 -1.75
N LYS A 323 7.40 11.66 -2.40
CA LYS A 323 8.07 12.86 -2.93
C LYS A 323 7.46 13.37 -4.24
N GLY A 324 6.91 12.49 -5.07
CA GLY A 324 6.35 12.86 -6.37
C GLY A 324 5.55 11.73 -7.02
N ASP A 325 4.99 12.02 -8.19
CA ASP A 325 4.26 11.02 -8.99
C ASP A 325 5.20 9.90 -9.44
N MET A 326 4.64 8.69 -9.52
CA MET A 326 5.39 7.46 -9.74
C MET A 326 5.14 6.94 -11.15
N SER A 327 6.16 6.37 -11.79
CA SER A 327 6.02 5.80 -13.12
C SER A 327 5.78 4.29 -13.04
N TYR A 328 4.73 3.83 -13.71
CA TYR A 328 4.50 2.42 -13.96
C TYR A 328 5.10 2.06 -15.32
N ALA A 329 6.06 1.12 -15.29
CA ALA A 329 6.62 0.52 -16.49
C ALA A 329 6.91 -0.96 -16.24
N ASN A 330 6.59 -1.81 -17.21
CA ASN A 330 6.86 -3.24 -17.14
C ASN A 330 8.35 -3.52 -16.90
N ASP A 331 9.25 -2.73 -17.50
CA ASP A 331 10.70 -2.88 -17.35
C ASP A 331 11.16 -2.67 -15.91
N PHE A 332 10.53 -1.75 -15.16
CA PHE A 332 10.84 -1.56 -13.75
C PHE A 332 10.42 -2.76 -12.89
N ILE A 333 9.29 -3.39 -13.23
CA ILE A 333 8.83 -4.60 -12.54
C ILE A 333 9.77 -5.77 -12.84
N ILE A 334 10.22 -5.91 -14.09
CA ILE A 334 11.19 -6.94 -14.48
C ILE A 334 12.50 -6.78 -13.70
N VAL A 335 13.02 -5.55 -13.62
CA VAL A 335 14.25 -5.27 -12.89
C VAL A 335 14.09 -5.58 -11.40
N ALA A 336 12.98 -5.15 -10.77
CA ALA A 336 12.69 -5.48 -9.38
C ALA A 336 12.57 -7.01 -9.17
N TYR A 337 11.90 -7.71 -10.09
CA TYR A 337 11.74 -9.16 -10.02
C TYR A 337 13.07 -9.90 -10.14
N GLU A 338 13.85 -9.65 -11.19
CA GLU A 338 15.08 -10.40 -11.45
C GLU A 338 16.20 -10.03 -10.48
N LYS A 339 16.47 -8.72 -10.31
CA LYS A 339 17.62 -8.25 -9.54
C LYS A 339 17.38 -8.22 -8.05
N GLU A 340 16.15 -7.98 -7.60
CA GLU A 340 15.84 -7.93 -6.18
C GLU A 340 15.26 -9.28 -5.75
N LEU A 341 14.02 -9.61 -6.12
CA LEU A 341 13.31 -10.79 -5.59
C LEU A 341 14.01 -12.11 -5.91
N GLN A 342 14.32 -12.37 -7.18
CA GLN A 342 14.87 -13.64 -7.62
C GLN A 342 16.34 -13.81 -7.20
N ALA A 343 17.17 -12.78 -7.42
CA ALA A 343 18.61 -12.86 -7.12
C ALA A 343 18.92 -12.82 -5.62
N ASN A 344 18.21 -12.00 -4.83
CA ASN A 344 18.54 -11.84 -3.41
C ASN A 344 17.76 -12.78 -2.47
N ILE A 345 16.48 -13.06 -2.76
CA ILE A 345 15.67 -13.98 -1.93
C ILE A 345 15.70 -15.38 -2.53
N GLY A 346 15.23 -15.54 -3.78
CA GLY A 346 15.04 -16.87 -4.39
C GLY A 346 16.33 -17.69 -4.48
N ASN A 347 17.42 -17.09 -4.96
CA ASN A 347 18.71 -17.75 -5.06
C ASN A 347 19.34 -18.02 -3.68
N LEU A 348 19.24 -17.09 -2.74
CA LEU A 348 19.77 -17.28 -1.39
C LEU A 348 19.03 -18.42 -0.66
N PHE A 349 17.69 -18.41 -0.68
CA PHE A 349 16.87 -19.47 -0.13
C PHE A 349 17.22 -20.85 -0.72
N ASN A 350 17.39 -20.93 -2.04
CA ASN A 350 17.80 -22.19 -2.67
C ASN A 350 19.21 -22.64 -2.26
N ARG A 351 20.16 -21.71 -2.06
CA ARG A 351 21.52 -22.05 -1.59
C ARG A 351 21.51 -22.55 -0.16
N ILE A 352 20.69 -21.98 0.72
CA ILE A 352 20.65 -22.34 2.14
C ILE A 352 19.79 -23.57 2.37
N SER A 353 18.51 -23.50 2.05
CA SER A 353 17.50 -24.48 2.46
C SER A 353 17.27 -25.60 1.44
N ARG A 354 17.67 -25.41 0.17
CA ARG A 354 17.51 -26.40 -0.92
C ARG A 354 18.83 -26.70 -1.62
N ASN A 355 19.89 -26.82 -0.82
CA ASN A 355 21.23 -26.98 -1.37
C ASN A 355 21.38 -28.28 -2.17
N LYS A 356 22.12 -28.22 -3.27
CA LYS A 356 22.31 -29.38 -4.17
C LYS A 356 23.21 -30.47 -3.59
N THR A 357 23.97 -30.17 -2.54
CA THR A 357 24.95 -31.11 -1.98
C THR A 357 24.29 -32.11 -1.03
N GLY A 358 23.19 -31.74 -0.39
CA GLY A 358 22.54 -32.52 0.67
C GLY A 358 23.38 -32.67 1.93
N ARG A 359 24.46 -31.88 2.10
CA ARG A 359 25.45 -32.06 3.18
C ARG A 359 25.27 -31.14 4.39
N TRP A 360 24.32 -30.22 4.32
CA TRP A 360 23.84 -29.41 5.44
C TRP A 360 22.33 -29.26 5.37
N SER A 361 21.72 -28.88 6.48
CA SER A 361 20.30 -28.51 6.56
C SER A 361 20.12 -27.35 7.54
N THR A 362 19.04 -26.60 7.36
CA THR A 362 18.64 -25.54 8.30
C THR A 362 18.30 -26.11 9.69
N LEU A 363 17.75 -27.33 9.75
CA LEU A 363 17.49 -28.05 11.00
C LEU A 363 18.78 -28.29 11.77
N GLU A 364 19.78 -28.90 11.14
CA GLU A 364 21.04 -29.19 11.83
C GLU A 364 21.74 -27.90 12.31
N ALA A 365 21.72 -26.85 11.48
CA ALA A 365 22.32 -25.57 11.85
C ALA A 365 21.65 -24.92 13.07
N THR A 366 20.33 -25.03 13.18
CA THR A 366 19.56 -24.55 14.35
C THR A 366 19.74 -25.44 15.57
N GLU A 367 19.86 -26.76 15.40
CA GLU A 367 20.20 -27.69 16.50
C GLU A 367 21.57 -27.37 17.09
N PHE A 368 22.57 -27.07 16.26
CA PHE A 368 23.90 -26.64 16.72
C PHE A 368 23.82 -25.34 17.53
N ALA A 369 22.97 -24.39 17.11
CA ALA A 369 22.71 -23.16 17.86
C ALA A 369 22.08 -23.46 19.23
N ARG A 370 21.02 -24.28 19.24
CA ARG A 370 20.28 -24.70 20.45
C ARG A 370 21.17 -25.44 21.45
N GLU A 371 22.09 -26.26 20.97
CA GLU A 371 23.04 -27.01 21.78
C GLU A 371 24.25 -26.17 22.25
N GLY A 372 24.32 -24.89 21.88
CA GLY A 372 25.39 -24.00 22.28
C GLY A 372 26.73 -24.27 21.59
N LYS A 373 26.77 -25.08 20.52
CA LYS A 373 28.01 -25.50 19.83
C LYS A 373 28.80 -24.36 19.17
N PHE A 374 28.23 -23.16 19.11
CA PHE A 374 28.86 -21.98 18.53
C PHE A 374 29.65 -21.15 19.54
N SER A 375 29.59 -21.44 20.85
CA SER A 375 30.33 -20.69 21.89
C SER A 375 31.84 -20.67 21.66
N GLU A 376 32.39 -21.71 21.04
CA GLU A 376 33.83 -21.83 20.74
C GLU A 376 34.24 -21.11 19.45
N ILE A 377 33.29 -20.82 18.55
CA ILE A 377 33.55 -20.09 17.29
C ILE A 377 33.94 -18.64 17.57
N ALA A 378 33.35 -18.01 18.59
CA ALA A 378 33.70 -16.65 19.00
C ALA A 378 35.20 -16.54 19.39
N GLY A 379 35.77 -17.59 20.01
CA GLY A 379 37.21 -17.69 20.29
C GLY A 379 38.06 -17.97 19.06
N LEU A 380 37.54 -18.75 18.11
CA LEU A 380 38.23 -19.10 16.85
C LEU A 380 38.27 -17.94 15.83
N ALA A 381 37.34 -17.00 15.89
CA ALA A 381 37.34 -15.77 15.08
C ALA A 381 38.52 -14.84 15.44
N ALA A 382 39.06 -14.94 16.66
CA ALA A 382 40.17 -14.14 17.16
C ALA A 382 41.57 -14.64 16.72
N GLN A 383 41.68 -15.84 16.12
CA GLN A 383 42.99 -16.51 15.88
C GLN A 383 43.37 -16.73 14.40
N GLY A 384 42.65 -16.14 13.44
CA GLY A 384 43.00 -16.23 12.00
C GLY A 384 42.60 -14.98 11.22
N PRO A 385 42.94 -14.85 9.92
CA PRO A 385 42.41 -13.78 9.08
C PRO A 385 40.88 -13.83 9.20
N GLY A 386 40.32 -12.74 9.73
CA GLY A 386 39.06 -12.73 10.48
C GLY A 386 37.96 -13.56 9.86
N LEU A 387 37.30 -14.39 10.68
CA LEU A 387 36.05 -15.04 10.29
C LEU A 387 35.11 -13.94 9.80
N LEU A 388 34.76 -13.96 8.51
CA LEU A 388 33.75 -13.04 7.99
C LEU A 388 32.50 -13.20 8.85
N SER A 389 31.88 -12.09 9.21
CA SER A 389 30.78 -12.07 10.17
C SER A 389 29.58 -11.33 9.59
N LEU A 390 28.40 -11.89 9.80
CA LEU A 390 27.10 -11.28 9.49
C LEU A 390 26.42 -10.76 10.78
N GLU A 391 27.08 -10.88 11.94
CA GLU A 391 26.45 -10.67 13.25
C GLU A 391 25.94 -9.26 13.43
N SER A 392 26.80 -8.25 13.17
CA SER A 392 26.42 -6.83 13.27
C SER A 392 25.23 -6.49 12.36
N THR A 393 25.19 -7.06 11.14
CA THR A 393 24.07 -6.87 10.21
C THR A 393 22.79 -7.51 10.76
N LEU A 394 22.87 -8.73 11.31
CA LEU A 394 21.73 -9.44 11.90
C LEU A 394 21.20 -8.76 13.18
N GLU A 395 22.07 -8.16 13.96
CA GLU A 395 21.72 -7.45 15.20
C GLU A 395 21.04 -6.11 14.92
N THR A 396 21.52 -5.38 13.91
CA THR A 396 21.05 -4.00 13.65
C THR A 396 19.91 -3.90 12.64
N ALA A 397 19.81 -4.82 11.67
CA ALA A 397 18.81 -4.74 10.60
C ALA A 397 17.35 -4.75 11.10
N PRO A 398 16.93 -5.61 12.06
CA PRO A 398 15.55 -5.65 12.53
C PRO A 398 15.03 -4.29 13.04
N GLU A 399 15.84 -3.60 13.83
CA GLU A 399 15.46 -2.31 14.42
C GLU A 399 15.38 -1.22 13.34
N LYS A 400 16.34 -1.17 12.41
CA LYS A 400 16.30 -0.25 11.26
C LYS A 400 15.03 -0.42 10.44
N ILE A 401 14.67 -1.68 10.12
CA ILE A 401 13.46 -2.00 9.34
C ILE A 401 12.20 -1.60 10.11
N ARG A 402 12.14 -1.91 11.42
CA ARG A 402 11.02 -1.55 12.29
C ARG A 402 10.82 -0.02 12.33
N ASN A 403 11.90 0.73 12.54
CA ASN A 403 11.88 2.19 12.59
C ASN A 403 11.34 2.79 11.28
N GLU A 404 11.74 2.26 10.12
CA GLU A 404 11.23 2.72 8.83
C GLU A 404 9.74 2.41 8.65
N MET A 405 9.29 1.21 9.05
CA MET A 405 7.88 0.81 8.98
C MET A 405 6.99 1.62 9.93
N ASP A 406 7.43 1.89 11.16
CA ASP A 406 6.70 2.68 12.16
C ASP A 406 6.56 4.15 11.72
N ASN A 407 7.52 4.65 10.95
CA ASN A 407 7.46 5.96 10.30
C ASN A 407 6.75 5.93 8.93
N ILE A 408 6.13 4.81 8.55
CA ILE A 408 5.41 4.63 7.27
C ILE A 408 6.33 4.84 6.05
N ASN A 409 7.64 4.72 6.22
CA ASN A 409 8.62 4.76 5.13
C ASN A 409 8.83 3.35 4.54
N LEU A 410 7.84 2.87 3.81
CA LEU A 410 7.86 1.52 3.22
C LEU A 410 9.05 1.31 2.27
N SER A 411 9.39 2.32 1.46
CA SER A 411 10.56 2.24 0.57
C SER A 411 11.88 2.12 1.34
N GLY A 412 12.01 2.81 2.48
CA GLY A 412 13.15 2.69 3.38
C GLY A 412 13.22 1.32 4.04
N ALA A 413 12.10 0.83 4.57
CA ALA A 413 12.03 -0.51 5.18
C ALA A 413 12.43 -1.61 4.19
N LEU A 414 11.93 -1.56 2.95
CA LEU A 414 12.31 -2.51 1.90
C LEU A 414 13.79 -2.38 1.52
N ARG A 415 14.35 -1.15 1.49
CA ARG A 415 15.78 -0.93 1.26
C ARG A 415 16.63 -1.62 2.33
N GLU A 416 16.29 -1.46 3.61
CA GLU A 416 17.01 -2.10 4.73
C GLU A 416 16.88 -3.64 4.72
N ILE A 417 15.69 -4.17 4.38
CA ILE A 417 15.50 -5.63 4.19
C ILE A 417 16.41 -6.16 3.08
N PHE A 418 16.48 -5.45 1.94
CA PHE A 418 17.31 -5.88 0.82
C PHE A 418 18.80 -5.71 1.08
N GLU A 419 19.18 -4.77 1.94
CA GLU A 419 20.56 -4.64 2.41
C GLU A 419 20.98 -5.87 3.23
N LEU A 420 20.15 -6.29 4.20
CA LEU A 420 20.36 -7.55 4.94
C LEU A 420 20.54 -8.75 4.00
N LEU A 421 19.68 -8.86 2.98
CA LEU A 421 19.75 -9.97 2.01
C LEU A 421 20.99 -9.91 1.10
N ARG A 422 21.41 -8.72 0.67
CA ARG A 422 22.64 -8.53 -0.14
C ARG A 422 23.88 -8.89 0.66
N GLU A 423 23.96 -8.39 1.89
CA GLU A 423 25.04 -8.70 2.83
C GLU A 423 25.13 -10.20 3.11
N THR A 424 23.99 -10.86 3.26
CA THR A 424 23.94 -12.33 3.40
C THR A 424 24.40 -13.05 2.14
N ASN A 425 24.04 -12.56 0.94
CA ASN A 425 24.52 -13.14 -0.31
C ASN A 425 26.03 -12.97 -0.49
N ARG A 426 26.59 -11.84 -0.06
CA ARG A 426 28.04 -11.59 -0.02
C ARG A 426 28.71 -12.56 0.97
N TYR A 427 28.19 -12.62 2.19
CA TYR A 427 28.66 -13.52 3.24
C TYR A 427 28.75 -14.98 2.78
N ILE A 428 27.68 -15.51 2.17
CA ILE A 428 27.68 -16.87 1.63
C ILE A 428 28.64 -17.04 0.44
N SER A 429 28.87 -15.99 -0.33
CA SER A 429 29.79 -16.04 -1.47
C SER A 429 31.24 -16.13 -1.03
N ASP A 430 31.60 -15.38 0.00
CA ASP A 430 32.96 -15.30 0.50
C ASP A 430 33.32 -16.51 1.40
N THR A 431 32.36 -16.99 2.21
CA THR A 431 32.55 -18.20 3.03
C THR A 431 32.53 -19.49 2.22
N ALA A 432 31.89 -19.48 1.05
CA ALA A 432 31.82 -20.61 0.13
C ALA A 432 31.48 -21.97 0.79
N PRO A 433 30.30 -22.13 1.44
CA PRO A 433 29.94 -23.35 2.18
C PRO A 433 29.98 -24.63 1.33
N TRP A 434 29.79 -24.53 0.01
CA TRP A 434 29.93 -25.65 -0.93
C TRP A 434 31.37 -26.18 -1.07
N GLN A 435 32.38 -25.43 -0.65
CA GLN A 435 33.75 -25.92 -0.50
C GLN A 435 33.98 -26.45 0.92
N MET A 436 33.43 -25.79 1.94
CA MET A 436 33.56 -26.20 3.34
C MET A 436 33.09 -27.63 3.58
N VAL A 437 32.03 -28.09 2.88
CA VAL A 437 31.53 -29.48 2.96
C VAL A 437 32.52 -30.58 2.54
N LYS A 438 33.69 -30.22 2.00
CA LYS A 438 34.75 -31.19 1.67
C LYS A 438 35.58 -31.57 2.89
N ASP A 439 35.68 -30.68 3.88
CA ASP A 439 36.30 -30.96 5.16
C ASP A 439 35.25 -31.58 6.10
N THR A 440 35.61 -32.70 6.71
CA THR A 440 34.72 -33.49 7.58
C THR A 440 35.16 -33.50 9.04
N SER A 441 36.16 -32.67 9.39
CA SER A 441 36.57 -32.47 10.78
C SER A 441 35.44 -31.88 11.62
N PRO A 442 35.38 -32.18 12.94
CA PRO A 442 34.39 -31.59 13.84
C PRO A 442 34.35 -30.06 13.78
N ASP A 443 35.52 -29.41 13.76
CA ASP A 443 35.63 -27.95 13.70
C ASP A 443 35.08 -27.37 12.39
N ALA A 444 35.35 -28.02 11.25
CA ALA A 444 34.82 -27.60 9.96
C ALA A 444 33.29 -27.75 9.91
N ARG A 445 32.74 -28.79 10.55
CA ARG A 445 31.29 -28.99 10.65
C ARG A 445 30.62 -27.88 11.47
N VAL A 446 31.23 -27.51 12.59
CA VAL A 446 30.78 -26.40 13.45
C VAL A 446 30.81 -25.08 12.68
N ARG A 447 31.90 -24.77 11.95
CA ARG A 447 32.00 -23.57 11.09
C ARG A 447 30.99 -23.58 9.94
N LEU A 448 30.75 -24.71 9.29
CA LEU A 448 29.74 -24.83 8.24
C LEU A 448 28.35 -24.52 8.79
N ASN A 449 27.96 -25.16 9.89
CA ASN A 449 26.64 -24.94 10.50
C ASN A 449 26.47 -23.50 11.00
N TRP A 450 27.53 -22.84 11.44
CA TRP A 450 27.51 -21.41 11.78
C TRP A 450 27.16 -20.53 10.58
N VAL A 451 27.82 -20.73 9.43
CA VAL A 451 27.56 -19.99 8.20
C VAL A 451 26.11 -20.19 7.74
N ILE A 452 25.62 -21.43 7.79
CA ILE A 452 24.25 -21.78 7.42
C ILE A 452 23.25 -21.16 8.39
N TYR A 453 23.50 -21.23 9.70
CA TYR A 453 22.63 -20.65 10.73
C TYR A 453 22.47 -19.14 10.57
N GLN A 454 23.58 -18.40 10.45
CA GLN A 454 23.51 -16.94 10.27
C GLN A 454 22.72 -16.54 9.01
N SER A 455 22.91 -17.30 7.92
CA SER A 455 22.23 -17.02 6.66
C SER A 455 20.75 -17.42 6.69
N ALA A 456 20.41 -18.47 7.43
CA ALA A 456 19.04 -18.88 7.66
C ALA A 456 18.30 -17.87 8.56
N GLU A 457 18.96 -17.35 9.60
CA GLU A 457 18.42 -16.26 10.43
C GLU A 457 18.14 -15.00 9.60
N ALA A 458 19.03 -14.61 8.69
CA ALA A 458 18.81 -13.47 7.82
C ALA A 458 17.57 -13.66 6.93
N LEU A 459 17.41 -14.84 6.32
CA LEU A 459 16.23 -15.18 5.52
C LEU A 459 14.95 -15.23 6.38
N ARG A 460 15.04 -15.74 7.61
CA ARG A 460 13.91 -15.82 8.54
C ARG A 460 13.43 -14.42 8.94
N ILE A 461 14.35 -13.55 9.36
CA ILE A 461 14.08 -12.15 9.72
C ILE A 461 13.47 -11.41 8.51
N ALA A 462 14.12 -11.49 7.34
CA ALA A 462 13.61 -10.86 6.13
C ALA A 462 12.23 -11.42 5.74
N GLY A 463 12.03 -12.73 5.84
CA GLY A 463 10.75 -13.38 5.58
C GLY A 463 9.64 -12.85 6.49
N ILE A 464 9.88 -12.77 7.80
CA ILE A 464 8.90 -12.24 8.76
C ILE A 464 8.53 -10.79 8.42
N LEU A 465 9.53 -9.94 8.16
CA LEU A 465 9.34 -8.51 7.93
C LEU A 465 8.79 -8.18 6.53
N LEU A 466 8.86 -9.13 5.58
CA LEU A 466 8.26 -9.00 4.25
C LEU A 466 6.78 -9.42 4.20
N GLN A 467 6.24 -10.10 5.22
CA GLN A 467 4.84 -10.54 5.24
C GLN A 467 3.81 -9.44 4.97
N PRO A 468 3.96 -8.18 5.45
CA PRO A 468 3.01 -7.14 5.13
C PRO A 468 2.94 -6.81 3.63
N VAL A 469 4.08 -6.86 2.94
CA VAL A 469 4.21 -6.47 1.53
C VAL A 469 3.95 -7.66 0.60
N MET A 470 4.54 -8.81 0.89
CA MET A 470 4.44 -10.05 0.10
C MET A 470 3.92 -11.21 0.96
N PRO A 471 2.63 -11.19 1.35
CA PRO A 471 2.09 -12.15 2.32
C PRO A 471 2.22 -13.61 1.86
N THR A 472 2.07 -13.88 0.57
CA THR A 472 2.10 -15.23 0.01
C THR A 472 3.53 -15.77 -0.07
N LYS A 473 4.44 -15.01 -0.69
CA LYS A 473 5.84 -15.38 -0.92
C LYS A 473 6.66 -15.36 0.35
N ALA A 474 6.38 -14.44 1.27
CA ALA A 474 6.97 -14.47 2.60
C ALA A 474 6.50 -15.72 3.37
N GLY A 475 5.20 -16.06 3.29
CA GLY A 475 4.67 -17.30 3.84
C GLY A 475 5.37 -18.54 3.29
N GLU A 476 5.47 -18.67 1.96
CA GLU A 476 6.17 -19.78 1.28
C GLU A 476 7.66 -19.86 1.67
N LEU A 477 8.34 -18.72 1.83
CA LEU A 477 9.73 -18.65 2.31
C LEU A 477 9.85 -19.21 3.73
N LEU A 478 8.98 -18.76 4.64
CA LEU A 478 8.97 -19.16 6.05
C LEU A 478 8.54 -20.63 6.22
N ASP A 479 7.59 -21.11 5.43
CA ASP A 479 7.25 -22.54 5.31
C ASP A 479 8.47 -23.33 4.86
N GLY A 480 9.15 -22.85 3.81
CA GLY A 480 10.37 -23.47 3.29
C GLY A 480 11.54 -23.51 4.27
N LEU A 481 11.56 -22.61 5.26
CA LEU A 481 12.50 -22.60 6.38
C LEU A 481 12.01 -23.40 7.59
N GLY A 482 10.77 -23.88 7.61
CA GLY A 482 10.20 -24.61 8.74
C GLY A 482 9.85 -23.73 9.94
N VAL A 483 9.56 -22.45 9.72
CA VAL A 483 9.18 -21.50 10.79
C VAL A 483 7.71 -21.68 11.12
N LYS A 484 7.35 -21.92 12.38
CA LYS A 484 5.95 -22.13 12.79
C LYS A 484 5.12 -20.84 12.62
N PRO A 485 3.83 -20.91 12.23
CA PRO A 485 2.99 -19.72 12.02
C PRO A 485 2.97 -18.75 13.21
N GLU A 486 2.95 -19.26 14.44
CA GLU A 486 2.90 -18.46 15.67
C GLU A 486 4.21 -17.72 15.94
N ARG A 487 5.31 -18.10 15.26
CA ARG A 487 6.63 -17.49 15.36
C ARG A 487 6.97 -16.58 14.18
N ARG A 488 5.95 -16.09 13.48
CA ARG A 488 6.10 -15.17 12.33
C ARG A 488 5.73 -13.72 12.69
N THR A 489 6.00 -13.30 13.93
CA THR A 489 5.74 -11.93 14.42
C THR A 489 7.03 -11.13 14.54
N VAL A 490 6.89 -9.82 14.67
CA VAL A 490 8.02 -8.88 14.83
C VAL A 490 8.85 -9.17 16.10
N GLU A 491 8.26 -9.80 17.12
CA GLU A 491 8.98 -10.31 18.29
C GLU A 491 10.03 -11.37 17.92
N PHE A 492 9.69 -12.25 16.97
CA PHE A 492 10.60 -13.28 16.48
C PHE A 492 11.54 -12.77 15.40
N ALA A 493 11.42 -11.53 14.91
CA ALA A 493 12.26 -10.97 13.86
C ALA A 493 13.65 -10.53 14.35
N ALA A 494 14.29 -11.27 15.26
CA ALA A 494 15.64 -11.01 15.76
C ALA A 494 16.48 -12.30 15.78
N LYS A 495 17.81 -12.16 15.66
CA LYS A 495 18.75 -13.30 15.67
C LYS A 495 18.59 -14.11 16.96
N GLY A 496 18.37 -15.41 16.83
CA GLY A 496 18.24 -16.33 17.96
C GLY A 496 16.91 -16.26 18.71
N ALA A 497 15.95 -15.45 18.25
CA ALA A 497 14.61 -15.39 18.85
C ALA A 497 13.79 -16.67 18.61
N ASP A 498 14.15 -17.48 17.61
CA ASP A 498 13.58 -18.79 17.35
C ASP A 498 14.68 -19.80 17.04
N LEU A 499 14.73 -20.91 17.79
CA LEU A 499 15.68 -22.01 17.61
C LEU A 499 14.98 -23.34 17.28
N GLU A 500 13.68 -23.32 16.98
CA GLU A 500 12.92 -24.54 16.65
C GLU A 500 12.49 -24.64 15.18
N TYR A 501 12.99 -23.74 14.32
CA TYR A 501 12.73 -23.81 12.88
C TYR A 501 13.69 -24.77 12.17
N GLY A 502 13.52 -24.98 10.87
CA GLY A 502 14.33 -25.89 10.06
C GLY A 502 13.70 -27.27 9.86
N VAL A 503 12.67 -27.62 10.63
CA VAL A 503 11.85 -28.82 10.39
C VAL A 503 10.98 -28.56 9.17
N ALA A 504 11.27 -29.23 8.06
CA ALA A 504 10.47 -29.08 6.85
C ALA A 504 8.99 -29.39 7.15
N PRO A 505 8.04 -28.56 6.70
CA PRO A 505 6.64 -28.98 6.66
C PRO A 505 6.58 -30.27 5.84
N LEU A 506 5.84 -31.28 6.33
CA LEU A 506 5.58 -32.49 5.55
C LEU A 506 5.03 -32.07 4.18
N GLN A 507 5.84 -32.15 3.13
CA GLN A 507 5.33 -31.93 1.78
C GLN A 507 4.23 -32.97 1.54
N PRO A 508 3.05 -32.59 1.01
CA PRO A 508 2.09 -33.58 0.55
C PRO A 508 2.81 -34.48 -0.45
N GLN A 509 2.92 -35.78 -0.13
CA GLN A 509 3.55 -36.74 -1.03
C GLN A 509 2.75 -36.75 -2.34
N ARG A 510 3.29 -36.13 -3.40
CA ARG A 510 2.78 -36.37 -4.76
C ARG A 510 3.21 -37.78 -5.15
N LEU A 511 2.28 -38.72 -5.04
CA LEU A 511 2.40 -40.03 -5.67
C LEU A 511 2.44 -39.82 -7.18
N SER A 512 3.45 -40.35 -7.86
CA SER A 512 3.39 -40.50 -9.32
C SER A 512 2.44 -41.65 -9.66
N ASP A 513 1.83 -41.63 -10.85
CA ASP A 513 1.00 -42.73 -11.40
C ASP A 513 1.73 -44.09 -11.46
N SER A 514 3.05 -44.10 -11.18
CA SER A 514 3.91 -45.29 -11.16
C SER A 514 4.25 -45.82 -9.76
N GLY A 515 3.70 -45.24 -8.68
CA GLY A 515 3.90 -45.72 -7.30
C GLY A 515 5.32 -45.55 -6.74
N LYS A 516 6.25 -44.91 -7.47
CA LYS A 516 7.59 -44.58 -6.96
C LYS A 516 7.58 -43.22 -6.24
N LYS A 517 8.20 -43.19 -5.04
CA LYS A 517 8.57 -41.95 -4.34
C LYS A 517 9.54 -41.16 -5.22
N MET A 518 9.12 -40.00 -5.71
CA MET A 518 10.03 -39.01 -6.28
C MET A 518 10.36 -38.00 -5.19
N ASP A 519 11.63 -37.92 -4.79
CA ASP A 519 12.15 -36.67 -4.22
C ASP A 519 12.28 -35.69 -5.40
N PRO A 520 11.47 -34.62 -5.49
CA PRO A 520 11.56 -33.73 -6.62
C PRO A 520 12.87 -32.96 -6.54
N LYS A 521 13.83 -33.24 -7.44
CA LYS A 521 14.95 -32.33 -7.67
C LYS A 521 14.36 -30.97 -8.02
N PRO A 522 14.67 -29.89 -7.27
CA PRO A 522 14.11 -28.59 -7.58
C PRO A 522 14.64 -28.12 -8.94
N ASN A 523 13.76 -28.05 -9.93
CA ASN A 523 14.04 -27.42 -11.22
C ASN A 523 13.81 -25.90 -11.11
N ALA A 524 14.26 -25.12 -12.11
CA ALA A 524 14.13 -23.65 -12.07
C ALA A 524 12.67 -23.16 -11.87
N TRP A 525 11.69 -23.97 -12.26
CA TRP A 525 10.25 -23.71 -12.13
C TRP A 525 9.67 -24.02 -10.74
N THR A 526 10.44 -24.66 -9.86
CA THR A 526 10.09 -24.89 -8.44
C THR A 526 10.74 -23.89 -7.48
N SER A 527 11.37 -22.84 -8.02
CA SER A 527 11.95 -21.73 -7.25
C SER A 527 10.84 -20.87 -6.62
N LEU A 528 11.11 -20.26 -5.47
CA LEU A 528 10.23 -19.27 -4.85
C LEU A 528 9.85 -18.13 -5.82
N PHE A 529 10.83 -17.73 -6.64
CA PHE A 529 10.68 -16.80 -7.76
C PHE A 529 11.20 -17.46 -9.05
N PRO A 530 10.32 -18.11 -9.86
CA PRO A 530 10.71 -18.77 -11.10
C PRO A 530 11.10 -17.75 -12.19
N PRO A 531 11.84 -18.15 -13.25
CA PRO A 531 12.15 -17.27 -14.38
C PRO A 531 10.88 -16.74 -15.06
N VAL A 532 10.90 -15.48 -15.49
CA VAL A 532 9.81 -14.89 -16.27
C VAL A 532 9.89 -15.42 -17.70
N SER A 533 8.82 -16.03 -18.22
CA SER A 533 8.78 -16.55 -19.59
C SER A 533 8.51 -15.44 -20.61
N GLY A 534 9.29 -15.39 -21.70
CA GLY A 534 8.92 -14.64 -22.92
C GLY A 534 9.24 -13.14 -22.95
N VAL A 535 10.23 -12.67 -22.20
CA VAL A 535 10.71 -11.28 -22.29
C VAL A 535 12.19 -11.28 -22.67
N GLU A 536 12.50 -10.92 -23.92
CA GLU A 536 13.86 -10.50 -24.30
C GLU A 536 14.10 -9.12 -23.69
N LEU A 537 15.20 -8.98 -22.96
CA LEU A 537 15.57 -7.76 -22.25
C LEU A 537 16.18 -6.74 -23.23
N PRO A 538 15.93 -5.43 -23.04
CA PRO A 538 16.87 -4.41 -23.49
C PRO A 538 18.20 -4.58 -22.74
N ASP A 539 19.32 -4.38 -23.45
CA ASP A 539 20.65 -4.49 -22.85
C ASP A 539 20.80 -3.61 -21.61
N TYR A 540 21.42 -4.17 -20.57
CA TYR A 540 21.66 -3.56 -19.26
C TYR A 540 22.27 -2.14 -19.34
N GLU A 541 23.13 -1.91 -20.34
CA GLU A 541 23.78 -0.63 -20.62
C GLU A 541 22.78 0.45 -21.05
N ALA A 542 21.70 0.07 -21.76
CA ALA A 542 20.72 1.00 -22.29
C ALA A 542 19.76 1.56 -21.21
N VAL A 543 19.56 0.84 -20.10
CA VAL A 543 18.59 1.23 -19.05
C VAL A 543 19.27 1.92 -17.85
N THR A 544 20.54 1.62 -17.57
CA THR A 544 21.22 2.08 -16.34
C THR A 544 22.50 2.89 -16.57
N GLY A 545 23.03 2.92 -17.80
CA GLY A 545 24.25 3.68 -18.12
C GLY A 545 25.53 3.19 -17.43
N GLN A 546 25.52 2.02 -16.79
CA GLN A 546 26.68 1.44 -16.09
C GLN A 546 27.15 0.16 -16.78
N SER A 547 28.45 0.03 -17.01
CA SER A 547 29.07 -1.13 -17.65
C SER A 547 29.25 -2.29 -16.66
N ALA A 548 29.06 -3.52 -17.14
CA ALA A 548 29.25 -4.73 -16.32
C ALA A 548 30.75 -5.05 -16.15
N PRO A 549 31.20 -5.52 -14.97
CA PRO A 549 32.60 -5.87 -14.75
C PRO A 549 32.99 -7.14 -15.54
N THR A 550 34.09 -7.05 -16.27
CA THR A 550 34.66 -8.09 -17.12
C THR A 550 35.43 -9.12 -16.28
N GLY A 551 34.80 -10.23 -15.89
CA GLY A 551 35.53 -11.26 -15.12
C GLY A 551 34.87 -12.61 -14.81
N ALA A 552 33.68 -12.96 -15.35
CA ALA A 552 33.01 -14.20 -14.97
C ALA A 552 33.37 -15.38 -15.90
N GLY A 553 34.21 -16.30 -15.41
CA GLY A 553 34.57 -17.56 -16.08
C GLY A 553 33.38 -18.44 -16.52
N LYS A 554 33.59 -19.17 -17.61
CA LYS A 554 32.63 -20.02 -18.34
C LYS A 554 32.13 -21.22 -17.51
N THR A 555 31.15 -21.06 -16.61
CA THR A 555 30.26 -22.17 -16.15
C THR A 555 29.09 -21.80 -15.22
N LYS A 556 28.83 -20.52 -14.91
CA LYS A 556 27.71 -20.16 -14.01
C LYS A 556 26.40 -19.91 -14.76
N ASN A 557 25.29 -20.51 -14.28
CA ASN A 557 23.93 -20.15 -14.72
C ASN A 557 23.71 -18.63 -14.54
N ARG A 558 22.92 -18.00 -15.41
CA ARG A 558 22.63 -16.54 -15.44
C ARG A 558 22.34 -15.97 -14.05
N LEU A 559 21.52 -16.66 -13.24
CA LEU A 559 21.18 -16.27 -11.87
C LEU A 559 22.40 -16.15 -10.96
N SER A 560 23.33 -17.11 -11.05
CA SER A 560 24.55 -17.10 -10.25
C SER A 560 25.57 -16.05 -10.74
N ARG A 561 25.46 -15.60 -11.99
CA ARG A 561 26.25 -14.46 -12.51
C ARG A 561 25.70 -13.13 -12.00
N VAL A 562 24.38 -12.94 -12.04
CA VAL A 562 23.73 -11.73 -11.51
C VAL A 562 23.99 -11.58 -10.00
N ALA A 563 23.80 -12.65 -9.22
CA ALA A 563 24.10 -12.62 -7.78
C ALA A 563 25.57 -12.32 -7.48
N ALA A 564 26.51 -12.83 -8.30
CA ALA A 564 27.93 -12.53 -8.14
C ALA A 564 28.27 -11.06 -8.49
N SER A 565 27.61 -10.48 -9.50
CA SER A 565 27.73 -9.06 -9.85
C SER A 565 27.23 -8.17 -8.72
N LEU A 566 26.03 -8.46 -8.18
CA LEU A 566 25.47 -7.71 -7.05
C LEU A 566 26.36 -7.79 -5.79
N ALA A 567 26.98 -8.95 -5.56
CA ALA A 567 27.95 -9.12 -4.47
C ALA A 567 29.27 -8.37 -4.71
N GLU A 568 29.64 -8.08 -5.96
CA GLU A 568 30.78 -7.22 -6.32
C GLU A 568 30.42 -5.74 -6.15
N GLU A 569 29.23 -5.32 -6.60
CA GLU A 569 28.70 -3.96 -6.39
C GLU A 569 28.62 -3.62 -4.89
N ALA A 570 28.12 -4.57 -4.07
CA ALA A 570 28.10 -4.42 -2.62
C ALA A 570 29.50 -4.32 -1.99
N ARG A 571 30.55 -4.86 -2.62
CA ARG A 571 31.96 -4.69 -2.18
C ARG A 571 32.53 -3.31 -2.51
N GLN A 572 31.97 -2.64 -3.51
CA GLN A 572 32.42 -1.33 -3.99
C GLN A 572 31.67 -0.15 -3.36
N THR A 573 30.64 -0.40 -2.55
CA THR A 573 29.90 0.64 -1.84
C THR A 573 30.53 0.84 -0.45
N PRO A 574 31.25 1.94 -0.17
CA PRO A 574 31.73 2.21 1.18
C PRO A 574 30.55 2.55 2.09
N GLY A 575 30.52 1.96 3.29
CA GLY A 575 29.54 2.32 4.32
C GLY A 575 29.69 3.80 4.68
N ASN A 576 28.63 4.57 4.44
CA ASN A 576 28.43 5.91 4.98
C ASN A 576 27.52 5.84 6.20
#